data_AF-A0A0F9L656-F1
#
_entry.id   AF-A0A0F9L656-F1
#
_cell.length_a   1.000
_cell.length_b   1.000
_cell.length_c   1.000
_cell.angle_alpha   90.00
_cell.angle_beta   90.00
_cell.angle_gamma   90.00
#
_symmetry.space_group_name_H-M   'P 1'
#
loop_
_entity.id
_entity.type
_entity.pdbx_description
1 polymer ?
#
loop_
_entity_poly.entity_id
_entity_poly.type
_entity_poly.pdbx_seq_one_letter_code
_entity_poly.pdbx_strand_id
1 'polypeptide(L)'
;MTALGDVGTNTEIAPNLGVKVIQAHFDDTIGTAGGGAVGGTDTVTVDLTKFGCTNIHGLLLFDETTTGSVIATQAPTSTAVSAGVLTIDLAGGDTGAKTAIIWAY
;
A
#
# COMPACT_ATOMS: atom_id res chain seq x y z
N MET A 1 -8.76 -13.19 -2.16
CA MET A 1 -7.67 -13.58 -1.26
C MET A 1 -7.01 -12.30 -0.81
N THR A 2 -7.16 -11.93 0.46
CA THR A 2 -6.63 -10.66 0.98
C THR A 2 -5.18 -10.89 1.38
N ALA A 3 -4.23 -10.49 0.54
CA ALA A 3 -2.82 -10.49 0.89
C ALA A 3 -2.56 -9.32 1.84
N LEU A 4 -2.31 -9.62 3.12
CA LEU A 4 -1.79 -8.66 4.08
C LEU A 4 -0.29 -8.55 3.79
N GLY A 5 0.15 -7.39 3.29
CA GLY A 5 1.57 -7.12 3.04
C GLY A 5 2.41 -7.26 4.31
N ASP A 6 3.61 -7.83 4.18
CA ASP A 6 4.60 -7.88 5.26
C ASP A 6 5.08 -6.44 5.55
N VAL A 7 4.80 -5.95 6.76
CA VAL A 7 5.14 -4.58 7.19
C VAL A 7 6.49 -4.59 7.89
N GLY A 8 7.49 -3.96 7.27
CA GLY A 8 8.82 -3.73 7.86
C GLY A 8 8.79 -2.73 9.03
N THR A 9 9.89 -2.67 9.77
CA THR A 9 10.07 -1.93 11.05
C THR A 9 9.60 -0.47 11.01
N ASN A 10 8.56 -0.14 11.78
CA ASN A 10 8.06 1.23 11.96
C ASN A 10 9.05 2.10 12.74
N THR A 11 9.36 3.29 12.21
CA THR A 11 10.10 4.34 12.93
C THR A 11 9.29 5.65 12.85
N GLU A 12 9.05 6.31 13.99
CA GLU A 12 8.50 7.68 14.02
C GLU A 12 9.46 8.63 13.30
N ILE A 13 9.02 9.30 12.22
CA ILE A 13 9.88 10.20 11.45
C ILE A 13 9.78 11.66 11.96
N ALA A 14 8.72 12.03 12.68
CA ALA A 14 8.55 13.37 13.25
C ALA A 14 8.02 13.31 14.70
N PRO A 15 8.91 13.33 15.71
CA PRO A 15 8.51 13.45 17.10
C PRO A 15 7.65 14.71 17.29
N ASN A 16 6.56 14.60 18.05
CA ASN A 16 5.58 15.66 18.39
C ASN A 16 4.56 16.09 17.31
N LEU A 17 4.56 15.52 16.10
CA LEU A 17 3.47 15.76 15.13
C LEU A 17 2.40 14.66 15.14
N GLY A 18 2.65 13.53 15.82
CA GLY A 18 1.71 12.39 15.86
C GLY A 18 1.58 11.64 14.53
N VAL A 19 2.46 11.93 13.56
CA VAL A 19 2.44 11.30 12.23
C VAL A 19 3.48 10.19 12.16
N LYS A 20 3.03 9.00 11.76
CA LYS A 20 3.84 7.81 11.53
C LYS A 20 4.05 7.62 10.04
N VAL A 21 5.24 7.22 9.65
CA VAL A 21 5.52 6.81 8.27
C VAL A 21 5.55 5.30 8.24
N ILE A 22 4.63 4.72 7.48
CA ILE A 22 4.46 3.28 7.33
C ILE A 22 4.89 2.93 5.91
N GLN A 23 5.79 1.97 5.79
CA GLN A 23 6.11 1.35 4.51
C GLN A 23 5.35 0.02 4.41
N ALA A 24 4.51 -0.11 3.40
CA ALA A 24 3.77 -1.34 3.11
C ALA A 24 4.26 -1.91 1.77
N HIS A 25 4.70 -3.16 1.78
CA HIS A 25 5.05 -3.90 0.56
C HIS A 25 3.92 -4.85 0.19
N PHE A 26 3.60 -4.91 -1.09
CA PHE A 26 2.59 -5.79 -1.64
C PHE A 26 3.21 -6.57 -2.80
N ASP A 27 3.18 -7.90 -2.71
CA ASP A 27 3.80 -8.77 -3.71
C ASP A 27 3.15 -8.66 -5.08
N ASP A 28 3.83 -9.15 -6.12
CA ASP A 28 3.37 -9.15 -7.52
C ASP A 28 2.10 -9.97 -7.80
N THR A 29 1.56 -10.65 -6.77
CA THR A 29 0.36 -11.48 -6.86
C THR A 29 -0.95 -10.71 -6.61
N ILE A 30 -0.88 -9.40 -6.36
CA ILE A 30 -2.06 -8.53 -6.25
C ILE A 30 -2.95 -8.72 -7.49
N GLY A 31 -4.26 -8.94 -7.28
CA GLY A 31 -5.21 -9.19 -8.36
C GLY A 31 -5.38 -10.66 -8.78
N THR A 32 -4.53 -11.56 -8.29
CA THR A 32 -4.61 -12.97 -8.63
C THR A 32 -5.37 -13.77 -7.56
N ALA A 33 -6.70 -13.85 -7.69
CA ALA A 33 -7.44 -14.95 -7.06
C ALA A 33 -7.13 -16.25 -7.83
N GLY A 34 -5.90 -16.76 -7.70
CA GLY A 34 -5.44 -17.99 -8.37
C GLY A 34 -4.57 -17.81 -9.63
N GLY A 35 -3.67 -16.84 -9.68
CA GLY A 35 -2.60 -16.76 -10.69
C GLY A 35 -2.96 -16.19 -12.08
N GLY A 36 -3.62 -15.04 -12.17
CA GLY A 36 -3.69 -14.27 -13.42
C GLY A 36 -4.43 -12.94 -13.25
N ALA A 37 -3.86 -11.86 -13.76
CA ALA A 37 -4.46 -10.53 -13.78
C ALA A 37 -5.79 -10.59 -14.56
N VAL A 38 -6.91 -10.55 -13.85
CA VAL A 38 -8.23 -10.41 -14.46
C VAL A 38 -8.45 -8.92 -14.62
N GLY A 39 -8.46 -8.42 -15.86
CA GLY A 39 -8.62 -6.99 -16.14
C GLY A 39 -9.73 -6.34 -15.29
N GLY A 40 -9.35 -5.33 -14.51
CA GLY A 40 -10.20 -4.67 -13.51
C GLY A 40 -9.34 -3.97 -12.43
N THR A 41 -9.93 -3.15 -11.56
CA THR A 41 -9.20 -2.50 -10.46
C THR A 41 -8.70 -3.52 -9.44
N ASP A 42 -7.42 -3.48 -9.09
CA ASP A 42 -6.85 -4.29 -8.01
C ASP A 42 -6.88 -3.54 -6.68
N THR A 43 -7.19 -4.22 -5.59
CA THR A 43 -7.35 -3.59 -4.26
C THR A 43 -6.41 -4.21 -3.24
N VAL A 44 -5.67 -3.37 -2.51
CA VAL A 44 -4.87 -3.75 -1.35
C VAL A 44 -5.29 -2.96 -0.11
N THR A 45 -5.01 -3.51 1.07
CA THR A 45 -5.41 -2.88 2.34
C THR A 45 -4.26 -2.84 3.34
N VAL A 46 -4.18 -1.75 4.08
CA VAL A 46 -3.26 -1.57 5.23
C VAL A 46 -4.08 -1.28 6.47
N ASP A 47 -3.90 -2.09 7.50
CA ASP A 47 -4.52 -1.89 8.82
C ASP A 47 -3.68 -0.89 9.63
N LEU A 48 -4.15 0.37 9.66
CA LEU A 48 -3.48 1.48 10.36
C LEU A 48 -3.59 1.34 11.89
N THR A 49 -4.59 0.60 12.39
CA THR A 49 -4.83 0.45 13.83
C THR A 49 -3.69 -0.31 14.52
N LYS A 50 -2.99 -1.18 13.79
CA LYS A 50 -1.75 -1.85 14.24
C LYS A 50 -0.64 -0.85 14.56
N PHE A 51 -0.72 0.35 14.01
CA PHE A 51 0.21 1.44 14.25
C PHE A 51 -0.40 2.52 15.14
N GLY A 52 -1.60 2.30 15.70
CA GLY A 52 -2.32 3.29 16.49
C GLY A 52 -2.81 4.49 15.68
N CYS A 53 -2.95 4.34 14.36
CA CYS A 53 -3.42 5.37 13.45
C CYS A 53 -4.84 5.03 12.96
N THR A 54 -5.60 6.05 12.60
CA THR A 54 -6.96 5.91 12.05
C THR A 54 -7.18 6.69 10.78
N ASN A 55 -6.23 7.55 10.39
CA ASN A 55 -6.29 8.42 9.22
C ASN A 55 -4.92 8.54 8.54
N ILE A 56 -4.91 9.18 7.36
CA ILE A 56 -3.68 9.51 6.62
C ILE A 56 -3.66 10.97 6.19
N HIS A 57 -2.45 11.53 6.08
CA HIS A 57 -2.20 12.80 5.41
C HIS A 57 -1.86 12.61 3.93
N GLY A 58 -1.28 11.47 3.56
CA GLY A 58 -0.88 11.21 2.19
C GLY A 58 -0.27 9.84 1.99
N LEU A 59 -0.09 9.50 0.71
CA LEU A 59 0.47 8.24 0.24
C LEU A 59 1.30 8.48 -1.03
N LEU A 60 2.47 7.86 -1.10
CA LEU A 60 3.24 7.67 -2.33
C LEU A 60 3.30 6.19 -2.65
N LEU A 61 3.10 5.85 -3.92
CA LEU A 61 3.14 4.47 -4.38
C LEU A 61 4.23 4.29 -5.44
N PHE A 62 5.01 3.24 -5.25
CA PHE A 62 6.09 2.83 -6.13
C PHE A 62 5.73 1.51 -6.78
N ASP A 63 6.03 1.41 -8.08
CA ASP A 63 5.89 0.21 -8.88
C ASP A 63 7.26 -0.41 -9.18
N GLU A 64 7.36 -1.69 -8.84
CA GLU A 64 8.50 -2.55 -9.16
C GLU A 64 8.20 -3.32 -10.46
N THR A 65 8.63 -2.78 -11.60
CA THR A 65 8.46 -3.47 -12.89
C THR A 65 9.46 -4.63 -13.06
N THR A 66 10.50 -4.69 -12.21
CA THR A 66 11.35 -5.87 -11.98
C THR A 66 11.53 -6.04 -10.48
N THR A 67 11.49 -7.28 -9.97
CA THR A 67 11.70 -7.60 -8.55
C THR A 67 12.96 -6.93 -8.01
N GLY A 68 12.82 -6.15 -6.93
CA GLY A 68 13.95 -5.48 -6.29
C GLY A 68 14.43 -4.21 -7.02
N SER A 69 13.69 -3.72 -8.02
CA SER A 69 13.94 -2.42 -8.64
C SER A 69 12.67 -1.58 -8.69
N VAL A 70 12.70 -0.41 -8.05
CA VAL A 70 11.65 0.60 -8.19
C VAL A 70 11.90 1.39 -9.47
N ILE A 71 10.96 1.34 -10.41
CA ILE A 71 11.13 1.94 -11.75
C ILE A 71 10.18 3.13 -11.96
N ALA A 72 9.03 3.17 -11.28
CA ALA A 72 8.08 4.27 -11.43
C ALA A 72 7.36 4.63 -10.12
N THR A 73 7.05 5.92 -9.96
CA THR A 73 6.00 6.38 -9.03
C THR A 73 4.67 6.37 -9.77
N GLN A 74 3.65 5.75 -9.18
CA GLN A 74 2.30 5.78 -9.75
C GLN A 74 1.30 6.37 -8.77
N ALA A 75 0.27 7.02 -9.30
CA ALA A 75 -0.86 7.44 -8.47
C ALA A 75 -1.79 6.23 -8.26
N PRO A 76 -2.28 5.99 -7.03
CA PRO A 76 -3.40 5.07 -6.85
C PRO A 76 -4.62 5.56 -7.63
N THR A 77 -5.48 4.65 -8.08
CA THR A 77 -6.75 5.01 -8.74
C THR A 77 -7.76 5.54 -7.73
N SER A 78 -7.70 5.05 -6.49
CA SER A 78 -8.52 5.50 -5.37
C SER A 78 -7.84 5.18 -4.04
N THR A 79 -8.10 6.00 -3.01
CA THR A 79 -7.73 5.68 -1.62
C THR A 79 -8.86 6.06 -0.69
N ALA A 80 -9.14 5.20 0.28
CA ALA A 80 -10.15 5.46 1.31
C ALA A 80 -9.69 4.89 2.64
N VAL A 81 -9.90 5.63 3.73
CA VAL A 81 -9.71 5.11 5.09
C VAL A 81 -11.08 4.93 5.72
N SER A 82 -11.36 3.72 6.19
CA SER A 82 -12.59 3.41 6.92
C SER A 82 -12.27 2.52 8.11
N ALA A 83 -12.74 2.91 9.29
CA ALA A 83 -12.48 2.20 10.54
C ALA A 83 -10.99 1.85 10.79
N GLY A 84 -10.08 2.74 10.36
CA GLY A 84 -8.62 2.53 10.50
C GLY A 84 -8.00 1.56 9.48
N VAL A 85 -8.77 1.10 8.49
CA VAL A 85 -8.22 0.35 7.35
C VAL A 85 -8.11 1.29 6.16
N LEU A 86 -6.90 1.48 5.66
CA LEU A 86 -6.65 2.13 4.39
C LEU A 86 -6.82 1.13 3.27
N THR A 87 -7.73 1.41 2.34
CA THR A 87 -7.90 0.71 1.08
C THR A 87 -7.22 1.52 -0.02
N ILE A 88 -6.41 0.86 -0.85
CA ILE A 88 -5.70 1.45 -1.98
C ILE A 88 -6.10 0.66 -3.22
N ASP A 89 -6.69 1.37 -4.18
CA ASP A 89 -7.04 0.81 -5.48
C ASP A 89 -5.93 1.14 -6.48
N LEU A 90 -5.57 0.15 -7.28
CA LEU A 90 -4.51 0.18 -8.26
C LEU A 90 -5.10 0.08 -9.68
N ALA A 91 -4.33 0.52 -10.67
CA ALA A 91 -4.70 0.27 -12.05
C ALA A 91 -4.62 -1.23 -12.35
N GLY A 92 -5.64 -1.74 -13.03
CA GLY A 92 -5.71 -3.16 -13.38
C GLY A 92 -4.66 -3.61 -14.37
N GLY A 93 -4.21 -4.85 -14.23
CA GLY A 93 -3.27 -5.47 -15.17
C GLY A 93 -1.80 -5.21 -14.86
N ASP A 94 -1.52 -4.53 -13.74
CA ASP A 94 -0.17 -4.40 -13.20
C ASP A 94 0.29 -5.73 -12.63
N THR A 95 1.47 -6.19 -13.05
CA THR A 95 2.07 -7.47 -12.62
C THR A 95 3.33 -7.27 -11.78
N GLY A 96 3.62 -6.03 -11.39
CA GLY A 96 4.75 -5.68 -10.54
C GLY A 96 4.38 -5.60 -9.06
N ALA A 97 5.34 -5.90 -8.18
CA ALA A 97 5.20 -5.63 -6.76
C ALA A 97 5.03 -4.12 -6.51
N LYS A 98 4.38 -3.77 -5.40
CA LYS A 98 4.07 -2.39 -5.05
C LYS A 98 4.58 -2.06 -3.68
N THR A 99 5.21 -0.90 -3.55
CA THR A 99 5.63 -0.37 -2.24
C THR A 99 4.94 0.96 -1.98
N ALA A 100 4.17 1.06 -0.90
CA ALA A 100 3.51 2.29 -0.47
C ALA A 100 4.25 2.91 0.72
N ILE A 101 4.47 4.22 0.64
CA ILE A 101 4.91 5.06 1.76
C ILE A 101 3.72 5.89 2.22
N ILE A 102 3.32 5.72 3.48
CA ILE A 102 2.06 6.21 4.03
C ILE A 102 2.37 7.11 5.22
N TRP A 103 1.86 8.34 5.21
CA TRP A 103 1.91 9.25 6.36
C TRP A 103 0.58 9.17 7.11
N ALA A 104 0.56 8.43 8.23
CA ALA A 104 -0.65 8.10 8.99
C ALA A 104 -0.65 8.75 10.38
N TYR A 105 -1.84 8.98 10.96
CA TYR A 105 -2.02 9.48 12.33
C TYR A 105 -3.28 8.88 12.99
#